data_AF-A0A0G1XNF3-F1
#
_entry.id   AF-A0A0G1XNF3-F1
#
_cell.length_a   1.000
_cell.length_b   1.000
_cell.length_c   1.000
_cell.angle_alpha   90.00
_cell.angle_beta   90.00
_cell.angle_gamma   90.00
#
_symmetry.space_group_name_H-M   'P 1'
#
loop_
_entity.id
_entity.type
_entity.pdbx_description
1 polymer ?
#
loop_
_entity_poly.entity_id
_entity_poly.type
_entity_poly.pdbx_seq_one_letter_code
_entity_poly.pdbx_strand_id
1 'polypeptide(L)'
;MGAGLSTFDREAIRVLRTAGVLRDYVARGRNGQIVVACSDGDQMKDLILHKWLEAIKSGRIFRPHMLANHGGAMNVDPSCTLYPGMSRNLLEQIRQAEGPNMKGITSVNLCIHAPCSAAGDAGMTILDQLWHQYRAAERVSEIDSTNSIIPTLHVDYGEDKGLVEKAKSSLYREAAVRVQAFADELGVGILIPLLDGHRRRTYHVDLPAFARFWESTGREMWGHLFEIDPTHTLTLGLGSQIHALA
;
A
#
# COMPACT_ATOMS: atom_id res chain seq x y z
N MET A 1 -13.31 18.06 -4.94
CA MET A 1 -13.11 16.98 -5.93
C MET A 1 -11.63 16.64 -5.90
N GLY A 2 -11.26 15.41 -5.51
CA GLY A 2 -9.85 14.99 -5.52
C GLY A 2 -9.31 14.95 -6.96
N ALA A 3 -8.07 15.37 -7.14
CA ALA A 3 -7.38 15.28 -8.42
C ALA A 3 -7.31 13.80 -8.85
N GLY A 4 -7.62 13.51 -10.11
CA GLY A 4 -7.47 12.17 -10.66
C GLY A 4 -5.99 11.80 -10.82
N LEU A 5 -5.72 10.52 -11.06
CA LEU A 5 -4.36 10.05 -11.36
C LEU A 5 -3.83 10.73 -12.64
N SER A 6 -2.64 11.34 -12.56
CA SER A 6 -2.01 12.04 -13.69
C SER A 6 -1.68 11.07 -14.84
N THR A 7 -1.50 11.61 -16.05
CA THR A 7 -1.07 10.79 -17.21
C THR A 7 0.27 10.13 -16.96
N PHE A 8 1.21 10.85 -16.33
CA PHE A 8 2.51 10.32 -15.97
C PHE A 8 2.38 9.15 -14.98
N ASP A 9 1.62 9.33 -13.88
CA ASP A 9 1.50 8.28 -12.87
C ASP A 9 0.82 7.03 -13.42
N ARG A 10 -0.18 7.19 -14.30
CA ARG A 10 -0.82 6.07 -15.01
C ARG A 10 0.20 5.26 -15.81
N GLU A 11 1.03 5.95 -16.56
CA GLU A 11 2.06 5.33 -17.40
C GLU A 11 3.15 4.66 -16.56
N ALA A 12 3.65 5.35 -15.52
CA ALA A 12 4.61 4.80 -14.59
C ALA A 12 4.08 3.52 -13.91
N ILE A 13 2.84 3.53 -13.42
CA ILE A 13 2.19 2.33 -12.85
C ILE A 13 2.12 1.19 -13.88
N ARG A 14 1.76 1.49 -15.14
CA ARG A 14 1.70 0.48 -16.21
C ARG A 14 3.06 -0.16 -16.49
N VAL A 15 4.11 0.65 -16.59
CA VAL A 15 5.50 0.20 -16.79
C VAL A 15 5.95 -0.66 -15.62
N LEU A 16 5.75 -0.20 -14.38
CA LEU A 16 6.14 -0.93 -13.17
C LEU A 16 5.39 -2.26 -13.00
N ARG A 17 4.12 -2.33 -13.41
CA ARG A 17 3.38 -3.60 -13.47
C ARG A 17 3.97 -4.55 -14.50
N THR A 18 4.29 -4.05 -15.70
CA THR A 18 4.89 -4.85 -16.78
C THR A 18 6.27 -5.40 -16.38
N ALA A 19 7.04 -4.60 -15.65
CA ALA A 19 8.34 -4.99 -15.09
C ALA A 19 8.25 -5.94 -13.87
N GLY A 20 7.04 -6.29 -13.41
CA GLY A 20 6.84 -7.16 -12.26
C GLY A 20 7.18 -6.54 -10.90
N VAL A 21 7.38 -5.21 -10.85
CA VAL A 21 7.56 -4.43 -9.62
C VAL A 21 6.25 -4.33 -8.85
N LEU A 22 5.15 -4.05 -9.56
CA LEU A 22 3.81 -4.02 -8.99
C LEU A 22 3.08 -5.32 -9.34
N ARG A 23 2.70 -6.08 -8.32
CA ARG A 23 1.95 -7.35 -8.45
C ARG A 23 0.62 -7.25 -7.73
N ASP A 24 -0.38 -8.00 -8.17
CA ASP A 24 -1.67 -7.99 -7.47
C ASP A 24 -1.48 -8.40 -6.01
N TYR A 25 -2.11 -7.65 -5.10
CA TYR A 25 -1.99 -7.89 -3.67
C TYR A 25 -2.65 -9.22 -3.30
N VAL A 26 -1.95 -9.99 -2.48
CA VAL A 26 -2.48 -11.19 -1.82
C VAL A 26 -2.29 -10.99 -0.32
N ALA A 27 -3.27 -11.41 0.49
CA ALA A 27 -3.20 -11.23 1.93
C ALA A 27 -1.99 -11.97 2.54
N ARG A 28 -1.22 -11.24 3.36
CA ARG A 28 -0.02 -11.74 4.07
C ARG A 28 -0.14 -11.54 5.59
N GLY A 29 0.84 -12.02 6.35
CA GLY A 29 0.85 -11.90 7.81
C GLY A 29 0.06 -13.01 8.51
N ARG A 30 0.54 -13.42 9.69
CA ARG A 30 -0.03 -14.54 10.48
C ARG A 30 -0.84 -14.07 11.69
N ASN A 31 -0.47 -12.96 12.31
CA ASN A 31 -1.04 -12.48 13.56
C ASN A 31 -1.52 -11.02 13.44
N GLY A 32 -2.31 -10.71 12.41
CA GLY A 32 -2.70 -9.34 12.08
C GLY A 32 -1.61 -8.55 11.33
N GLN A 33 -1.89 -7.27 11.07
CA GLN A 33 -0.97 -6.36 10.39
C GLN A 33 -1.04 -4.97 11.02
N ILE A 34 0.11 -4.32 11.25
CA ILE A 34 0.19 -2.88 11.48
C ILE A 34 0.09 -2.23 10.12
N VAL A 35 -0.99 -1.51 9.84
CA VAL A 35 -1.23 -0.87 8.54
C VAL A 35 -0.95 0.62 8.68
N VAL A 36 0.16 1.06 8.08
CA VAL A 36 0.54 2.48 7.99
C VAL A 36 0.02 3.01 6.66
N ALA A 37 -1.02 3.84 6.69
CA ALA A 37 -1.73 4.28 5.49
C ALA A 37 -2.06 5.77 5.53
N CYS A 38 -2.39 6.35 4.38
CA CYS A 38 -2.86 7.72 4.34
C CYS A 38 -4.20 7.87 5.06
N SER A 39 -4.45 8.99 5.74
CA SER A 39 -5.74 9.33 6.36
C SER A 39 -6.84 9.77 5.37
N ASP A 40 -6.63 9.57 4.07
CA ASP A 40 -7.64 9.82 3.05
C ASP A 40 -8.83 8.86 3.24
N GLY A 41 -9.94 9.40 3.74
CA GLY A 41 -11.15 8.63 4.05
C GLY A 41 -11.81 7.97 2.84
N ASP A 42 -11.68 8.56 1.65
CA ASP A 42 -12.23 8.00 0.42
C ASP A 42 -11.44 6.75 -0.01
N GLN A 43 -10.13 6.74 0.23
CA GLN A 43 -9.25 5.62 -0.11
C GLN A 43 -9.23 4.55 0.98
N MET A 44 -9.35 4.95 2.25
CA MET A 44 -9.27 4.06 3.40
C MET A 44 -10.36 2.97 3.39
N LYS A 45 -11.59 3.36 3.05
CA LYS A 45 -12.72 2.41 2.99
C LYS A 45 -12.46 1.30 1.98
N ASP A 46 -12.01 1.65 0.78
CA ASP A 46 -11.74 0.67 -0.27
C ASP A 46 -10.48 -0.16 0.04
N LEU A 47 -9.45 0.45 0.61
CA LEU A 47 -8.24 -0.25 1.05
C LEU A 47 -8.56 -1.34 2.08
N ILE A 48 -9.31 -1.00 3.13
CA ILE A 48 -9.70 -1.93 4.20
C ILE A 48 -10.57 -3.04 3.63
N LEU A 49 -11.57 -2.69 2.81
CA LEU A 49 -12.44 -3.68 2.18
C LEU A 49 -11.66 -4.65 1.30
N HIS A 50 -10.76 -4.15 0.45
CA HIS A 50 -9.95 -4.99 -0.42
C HIS A 50 -9.05 -5.94 0.38
N LYS A 51 -8.35 -5.45 1.42
CA LYS A 51 -7.52 -6.30 2.29
C LYS A 51 -8.34 -7.35 3.04
N TRP A 52 -9.54 -7.01 3.50
CA TRP A 52 -10.44 -7.95 4.15
C TRP A 52 -10.89 -9.06 3.20
N LEU A 53 -11.29 -8.70 1.98
CA LEU A 53 -11.66 -9.68 0.94
C LEU A 53 -10.49 -10.60 0.58
N GLU A 54 -9.28 -10.06 0.40
CA GLU A 54 -8.08 -10.87 0.13
C GLU A 54 -7.73 -11.80 1.29
N ALA A 55 -7.96 -11.38 2.54
CA ALA A 55 -7.76 -12.24 3.70
C ALA A 55 -8.75 -13.41 3.69
N ILE A 56 -10.03 -13.16 3.43
CA ILE A 56 -11.06 -14.19 3.31
C ILE A 56 -10.69 -15.18 2.20
N LYS A 57 -10.33 -14.69 1.00
CA LYS A 57 -9.87 -15.54 -0.12
C LYS A 57 -8.73 -16.47 0.27
N SER A 58 -7.82 -15.95 1.09
CA SER A 58 -6.61 -16.65 1.51
C SER A 58 -6.83 -17.53 2.75
N GLY A 59 -8.06 -17.65 3.27
CA GLY A 59 -8.36 -18.37 4.51
C GLY A 59 -7.72 -17.75 5.76
N ARG A 60 -7.48 -16.43 5.75
CA ARG A 60 -6.82 -15.68 6.81
C ARG A 60 -7.78 -14.73 7.52
N ILE A 61 -7.46 -14.38 8.76
CA ILE A 61 -8.18 -13.36 9.53
C ILE A 61 -7.49 -12.01 9.28
N PHE A 62 -8.23 -11.03 8.78
CA PHE A 62 -7.75 -9.64 8.70
C PHE A 62 -7.93 -8.93 10.05
N ARG A 63 -6.82 -8.68 10.75
CA ARG A 63 -6.79 -7.97 12.04
C ARG A 63 -5.88 -6.74 11.95
N PRO A 64 -6.36 -5.60 11.41
CA PRO A 64 -5.54 -4.41 11.25
C PRO A 64 -5.32 -3.67 12.57
N HIS A 65 -4.09 -3.22 12.81
CA HIS A 65 -3.77 -2.11 13.69
C HIS A 65 -3.47 -0.90 12.80
N MET A 66 -4.42 0.02 12.68
CA MET A 66 -4.33 1.14 11.75
C MET A 66 -3.52 2.29 12.35
N LEU A 67 -2.49 2.73 11.64
CA LEU A 67 -1.78 4.00 11.84
C LEU A 67 -2.05 4.87 10.62
N ALA A 68 -2.82 5.95 10.78
CA ALA A 68 -3.29 6.76 9.66
C ALA A 68 -2.90 8.23 9.83
N ASN A 69 -2.20 8.77 8.83
CA ASN A 69 -1.81 10.18 8.73
C ASN A 69 -1.71 10.60 7.26
N HIS A 70 -1.82 11.87 6.94
CA HIS A 70 -1.70 12.33 5.54
C HIS A 70 -0.33 11.92 4.96
N GLY A 71 -0.31 11.35 3.75
CA GLY A 71 0.91 10.77 3.15
C GLY A 71 1.27 9.36 3.63
N GLY A 72 0.67 8.89 4.73
CA GLY A 72 0.78 7.51 5.21
C GLY A 72 2.21 7.04 5.43
N ALA A 73 2.54 5.88 4.86
CA ALA A 73 3.83 5.22 5.01
C ALA A 73 5.03 6.07 4.56
N MET A 74 4.85 7.05 3.66
CA MET A 74 5.95 7.91 3.22
C MET A 74 6.57 8.70 4.38
N ASN A 75 5.79 9.05 5.39
CA ASN A 75 6.26 9.85 6.53
C ASN A 75 7.15 9.06 7.50
N VAL A 76 7.30 7.75 7.31
CA VAL A 76 8.30 6.96 8.04
C VAL A 76 9.71 7.31 7.56
N ASP A 77 9.88 7.70 6.29
CA ASP A 77 11.13 8.24 5.78
C ASP A 77 11.33 9.69 6.27
N PRO A 78 12.40 9.98 7.04
CA PRO A 78 12.66 11.33 7.54
C PRO A 78 12.94 12.36 6.44
N SER A 79 13.28 11.96 5.21
CA SER A 79 13.47 12.90 4.09
C SER A 79 12.16 13.29 3.40
N CYS A 80 11.05 12.61 3.71
CA CYS A 80 9.75 12.96 3.15
C CYS A 80 9.30 14.33 3.65
N THR A 81 9.06 15.24 2.72
CA THR A 81 8.75 16.65 3.00
C THR A 81 7.29 16.91 3.38
N LEU A 82 6.41 15.91 3.24
CA LEU A 82 4.98 16.06 3.52
C LEU A 82 4.70 16.44 4.97
N TYR A 83 5.36 15.76 5.93
CA TYR A 83 5.20 16.04 7.35
C TYR A 83 6.52 15.86 8.11
N PRO A 84 7.37 16.90 8.14
CA PRO A 84 8.65 16.85 8.85
C PRO A 84 8.47 16.46 10.32
N GLY A 85 9.30 15.53 10.80
CA GLY A 85 9.29 15.08 12.20
C GLY A 85 8.31 13.95 12.53
N MET A 86 7.44 13.53 11.60
CA MET A 86 6.50 12.43 11.83
C MET A 86 7.17 11.05 11.93
N SER A 87 8.32 10.87 11.28
CA SER A 87 9.05 9.59 11.22
C SER A 87 9.28 8.96 12.60
N ARG A 88 9.80 9.74 13.57
CA ARG A 88 10.07 9.24 14.92
C ARG A 88 8.81 8.77 15.62
N ASN A 89 7.71 9.51 15.48
CA ASN A 89 6.44 9.15 16.12
C ASN A 89 5.86 7.87 15.52
N LEU A 90 5.86 7.74 14.18
CA LEU A 90 5.36 6.53 13.52
C LEU A 90 6.19 5.29 13.87
N LEU A 91 7.53 5.39 13.87
CA LEU A 91 8.40 4.28 14.25
C LEU A 91 8.17 3.84 15.71
N GLU A 92 7.94 4.78 16.63
CA GLU A 92 7.61 4.48 18.02
C GLU A 92 6.24 3.80 18.15
N GLN A 93 5.23 4.25 17.41
CA GLN A 93 3.90 3.60 17.38
C GLN A 93 3.95 2.19 16.81
N ILE A 94 4.77 1.96 15.77
CA ILE A 94 5.04 0.64 15.22
C ILE A 94 5.66 -0.27 16.30
N ARG A 95 6.72 0.19 16.96
CA ARG A 95 7.38 -0.55 18.07
C ARG A 95 6.42 -0.87 19.22
N GLN A 96 5.54 0.07 19.58
CA GLN A 96 4.54 -0.17 20.62
C GLN A 96 3.53 -1.25 20.20
N ALA A 97 3.09 -1.26 18.95
CA ALA A 97 2.16 -2.27 18.44
C ALA A 97 2.79 -3.67 18.30
N GLU A 98 4.09 -3.75 18.05
CA GLU A 98 4.88 -4.99 18.06
C GLU A 98 4.97 -5.60 19.46
N GLY A 99 5.01 -4.76 20.50
CA GLY A 99 5.19 -5.20 21.88
C GLY A 99 4.21 -6.31 22.30
N PRO A 100 4.69 -7.37 22.97
CA PRO A 100 3.83 -8.49 23.41
C PRO A 100 2.77 -8.02 24.42
N ASN A 101 3.05 -6.94 25.14
CA ASN A 101 2.13 -6.31 26.09
C ASN A 101 1.01 -5.51 25.41
N MET A 102 1.09 -5.30 24.09
CA MET A 102 0.08 -4.57 23.31
C MET A 102 -0.68 -5.50 22.36
N LYS A 103 -0.04 -5.95 21.27
CA LYS A 103 -0.70 -6.81 20.27
C LYS A 103 0.18 -7.91 19.66
N GLY A 104 1.51 -7.86 19.85
CA GLY A 104 2.41 -8.88 19.29
C GLY A 104 2.34 -9.00 17.76
N ILE A 105 2.14 -7.89 17.05
CA ILE A 105 2.00 -7.87 15.58
C ILE A 105 3.34 -7.53 14.96
N THR A 106 3.96 -8.46 14.24
CA THR A 106 5.26 -8.27 13.57
C THR A 106 5.14 -8.08 12.05
N SER A 107 3.92 -7.99 11.52
CA SER A 107 3.70 -7.74 10.08
C SER A 107 3.35 -6.26 9.88
N VAL A 108 4.20 -5.51 9.20
CA VAL A 108 4.04 -4.07 8.97
C VAL A 108 3.69 -3.81 7.51
N ASN A 109 2.44 -3.44 7.24
CA ASN A 109 1.96 -3.07 5.93
C ASN A 109 2.14 -1.57 5.70
N LEU A 110 3.15 -1.21 4.93
CA LEU A 110 3.41 0.16 4.50
C LEU A 110 2.57 0.42 3.25
N CYS A 111 1.50 1.21 3.36
CA CYS A 111 0.59 1.49 2.26
C CYS A 111 0.66 2.96 1.84
N ILE A 112 0.97 3.18 0.56
CA ILE A 112 0.75 4.47 -0.13
C ILE A 112 -0.47 4.36 -1.05
N HIS A 113 -0.96 5.48 -1.57
CA HIS A 113 -2.03 5.45 -2.56
C HIS A 113 -1.87 6.50 -3.65
N ALA A 114 -2.47 6.24 -4.82
CA ALA A 114 -2.43 7.13 -5.96
C ALA A 114 -3.84 7.26 -6.57
N PRO A 115 -4.35 8.48 -6.83
CA PRO A 115 -3.75 9.76 -6.49
C PRO A 115 -3.76 10.02 -4.96
N CYS A 116 -2.78 10.77 -4.46
CA CYS A 116 -2.75 11.27 -3.09
C CYS A 116 -2.69 12.80 -3.12
N SER A 117 -3.69 13.48 -2.55
CA SER A 117 -3.76 14.95 -2.59
C SER A 117 -2.57 15.61 -1.91
N ALA A 118 -2.15 15.11 -0.74
CA ALA A 118 -0.98 15.66 -0.03
C ALA A 118 0.32 15.53 -0.86
N ALA A 119 0.50 14.38 -1.53
CA ALA A 119 1.63 14.17 -2.43
C ALA A 119 1.55 15.10 -3.65
N GLY A 120 0.36 15.24 -4.25
CA GLY A 120 0.13 16.13 -5.39
C GLY A 120 0.39 17.60 -5.05
N ASP A 121 -0.05 18.07 -3.88
CA ASP A 121 0.21 19.43 -3.40
C ASP A 121 1.71 19.71 -3.19
N ALA A 122 2.48 18.67 -2.85
CA ALA A 122 3.94 18.73 -2.73
C ALA A 122 4.68 18.48 -4.06
N GLY A 123 3.95 18.33 -5.18
CA GLY A 123 4.55 18.07 -6.50
C GLY A 123 5.18 16.68 -6.65
N MET A 124 4.82 15.73 -5.78
CA MET A 124 5.40 14.38 -5.79
C MET A 124 4.69 13.49 -6.81
N THR A 125 5.47 12.87 -7.68
CA THR A 125 5.02 11.82 -8.60
C THR A 125 4.84 10.49 -7.88
N ILE A 126 4.23 9.49 -8.53
CA ILE A 126 4.16 8.14 -7.97
C ILE A 126 5.54 7.51 -7.73
N LEU A 127 6.56 7.91 -8.50
CA LEU A 127 7.91 7.40 -8.33
C LEU A 127 8.56 7.95 -7.05
N ASP A 128 8.33 9.24 -6.73
CA ASP A 128 8.76 9.83 -5.46
C ASP A 128 8.10 9.12 -4.27
N GLN A 129 6.81 8.83 -4.39
CA GLN A 129 6.06 8.15 -3.34
C GLN A 129 6.57 6.71 -3.11
N LEU A 130 6.84 5.97 -4.19
CA LEU A 130 7.44 4.62 -4.13
C LEU A 130 8.85 4.66 -3.53
N TRP A 131 9.62 5.70 -3.84
CA TRP A 131 10.94 5.92 -3.26
C TRP A 131 10.86 6.10 -1.74
N HIS A 132 10.01 7.00 -1.24
CA HIS A 132 9.82 7.16 0.19
C HIS A 132 9.23 5.91 0.85
N GLN A 133 8.41 5.12 0.15
CA GLN A 133 7.95 3.84 0.66
C GLN A 133 9.08 2.80 0.79
N TYR A 134 10.01 2.77 -0.16
CA TYR A 134 11.21 1.94 -0.07
C TYR A 134 12.03 2.32 1.16
N ARG A 135 12.32 3.61 1.33
CA ARG A 135 13.04 4.16 2.48
C ARG A 135 12.32 3.88 3.80
N ALA A 136 11.00 4.01 3.82
CA ALA A 136 10.17 3.64 4.97
C ALA A 136 10.37 2.17 5.38
N ALA A 137 10.47 1.26 4.41
CA ALA A 137 10.75 -0.15 4.69
C ALA A 137 12.13 -0.34 5.35
N GLU A 138 13.17 0.34 4.87
CA GLU A 138 14.50 0.34 5.52
C GLU A 138 14.38 0.76 6.99
N ARG A 139 13.72 1.90 7.25
CA ARG A 139 13.56 2.45 8.60
C ARG A 139 12.80 1.50 9.54
N VAL A 140 11.78 0.80 9.05
CA VAL A 140 11.05 -0.20 9.86
C VAL A 140 11.94 -1.42 10.15
N SER A 141 12.75 -1.85 9.18
CA SER A 141 13.69 -2.96 9.38
C SER A 141 14.80 -2.62 10.38
N GLU A 142 15.20 -1.35 10.47
CA GLU A 142 16.20 -0.89 11.44
C GLU A 142 15.71 -0.93 12.89
N ILE A 143 14.41 -0.69 13.13
CA ILE A 143 13.88 -0.69 14.51
C ILE A 143 13.64 -2.11 15.04
N ASP A 144 13.29 -3.05 14.16
CA ASP A 144 13.21 -4.49 14.41
C ASP A 144 13.32 -5.26 13.08
N SER A 145 14.43 -5.99 12.92
CA SER A 145 14.72 -6.79 11.71
C SER A 145 13.90 -8.08 11.60
N THR A 146 13.15 -8.44 12.65
CA THR A 146 12.24 -9.60 12.63
C THR A 146 10.88 -9.27 11.99
N ASN A 147 10.63 -8.00 11.70
CA ASN A 147 9.41 -7.55 11.05
C ASN A 147 9.25 -8.09 9.62
N SER A 148 8.05 -8.58 9.33
CA SER A 148 7.62 -8.86 7.95
C SER A 148 7.03 -7.59 7.35
N ILE A 149 7.80 -6.93 6.49
CA ILE A 149 7.37 -5.68 5.84
C ILE A 149 6.59 -6.02 4.56
N ILE A 150 5.41 -5.40 4.39
CA ILE A 150 4.50 -5.63 3.28
C ILE A 150 4.22 -4.28 2.58
N PRO A 151 5.09 -3.85 1.65
CA PRO A 151 4.87 -2.64 0.88
C PRO A 151 3.68 -2.82 -0.07
N THR A 152 2.73 -1.87 -0.04
CA THR A 152 1.57 -1.87 -0.93
C THR A 152 1.25 -0.51 -1.51
N LEU A 153 0.74 -0.49 -2.72
CA LEU A 153 0.26 0.70 -3.42
C LEU A 153 -1.22 0.52 -3.75
N HIS A 154 -2.09 1.37 -3.20
CA HIS A 154 -3.50 1.42 -3.56
C HIS A 154 -3.74 2.45 -4.66
N VAL A 155 -4.36 2.06 -5.79
CA VAL A 155 -4.56 2.95 -6.94
C VAL A 155 -6.05 3.11 -7.22
N ASP A 156 -6.54 4.35 -7.29
CA ASP A 156 -7.86 4.72 -7.83
C ASP A 156 -7.70 5.32 -9.23
N TYR A 157 -8.06 4.53 -10.25
CA TYR A 157 -8.01 4.93 -11.66
C TYR A 157 -9.12 5.92 -12.05
N GLY A 158 -10.10 6.19 -11.19
CA GLY A 158 -11.03 7.31 -11.31
C GLY A 158 -12.09 7.27 -12.42
N GLU A 159 -12.02 6.36 -13.40
CA GLU A 159 -12.75 6.49 -14.67
C GLU A 159 -14.20 5.97 -14.70
N ASP A 160 -14.83 5.62 -13.57
CA ASP A 160 -16.22 5.17 -13.59
C ASP A 160 -16.99 5.53 -12.31
N LYS A 161 -17.32 6.81 -12.13
CA LYS A 161 -18.21 7.25 -11.03
C LYS A 161 -19.68 6.98 -11.36
N GLY A 162 -20.09 7.09 -12.61
CA GLY A 162 -21.51 7.08 -13.01
C GLY A 162 -22.19 5.71 -13.04
N LEU A 163 -21.51 4.66 -13.52
CA LEU A 163 -22.08 3.31 -13.63
C LEU A 163 -21.94 2.51 -12.32
N VAL A 164 -20.80 2.68 -11.63
CA VAL A 164 -20.48 1.94 -10.41
C VAL A 164 -21.26 2.44 -9.19
N GLU A 165 -21.60 3.74 -9.07
CA GLU A 165 -22.48 4.19 -7.98
C GLU A 165 -23.92 3.67 -8.09
N LYS A 166 -24.44 3.55 -9.31
CA LYS A 166 -25.75 2.92 -9.57
C LYS A 166 -25.73 1.43 -9.24
N ALA A 167 -24.64 0.72 -9.56
CA ALA A 167 -24.48 -0.69 -9.18
C ALA A 167 -24.28 -0.84 -7.66
N LYS A 168 -23.39 -0.06 -7.05
CA LYS A 168 -23.09 -0.06 -5.60
C LYS A 168 -24.33 0.24 -4.77
N SER A 169 -25.16 1.22 -5.11
CA SER A 169 -26.35 1.56 -4.30
C SER A 169 -27.41 0.44 -4.26
N SER A 170 -27.58 -0.33 -5.34
CA SER A 170 -28.47 -1.51 -5.35
C SER A 170 -27.83 -2.73 -4.71
N LEU A 171 -26.56 -3.02 -5.01
CA LEU A 171 -25.83 -4.16 -4.48
C LEU A 171 -25.46 -4.01 -3.00
N TYR A 172 -25.11 -2.83 -2.48
CA TYR A 172 -24.83 -2.67 -1.04
C TYR A 172 -26.10 -2.84 -0.20
N ARG A 173 -27.30 -2.51 -0.71
CA ARG A 173 -28.56 -2.76 -0.01
C ARG A 173 -28.90 -4.24 0.04
N GLU A 174 -28.74 -4.97 -1.06
CA GLU A 174 -29.02 -6.41 -1.11
C GLU A 174 -27.89 -7.25 -0.48
N ALA A 175 -26.64 -6.88 -0.68
CA ALA A 175 -25.48 -7.55 -0.12
C ALA A 175 -25.28 -7.25 1.37
N ALA A 176 -25.60 -6.07 1.92
CA ALA A 176 -25.49 -5.89 3.38
C ALA A 176 -26.49 -6.77 4.15
N VAL A 177 -27.69 -6.98 3.60
CA VAL A 177 -28.73 -7.87 4.18
C VAL A 177 -28.37 -9.35 3.96
N ARG A 178 -27.77 -9.71 2.82
CA ARG A 178 -27.37 -11.09 2.53
C ARG A 178 -26.00 -11.49 3.07
N VAL A 179 -25.00 -10.61 3.08
CA VAL A 179 -23.63 -10.90 3.56
C VAL A 179 -23.62 -11.23 5.05
N GLN A 180 -24.49 -10.61 5.87
CA GLN A 180 -24.60 -10.98 7.28
C GLN A 180 -25.22 -12.38 7.47
N ALA A 181 -26.21 -12.76 6.67
CA ALA A 181 -26.86 -14.08 6.74
C ALA A 181 -26.09 -15.20 6.00
N PHE A 182 -25.29 -14.83 4.99
CA PHE A 182 -24.62 -15.75 4.06
C PHE A 182 -23.13 -15.97 4.43
N ALA A 183 -22.50 -15.04 5.16
CA ALA A 183 -21.19 -15.26 5.78
C ALA A 183 -21.26 -16.30 6.92
N ASP A 184 -22.43 -16.44 7.55
CA ASP A 184 -22.68 -17.45 8.58
C ASP A 184 -22.92 -18.86 7.98
N GLU A 185 -23.21 -18.99 6.67
CA GLU A 185 -23.70 -20.24 6.08
C GLU A 185 -22.75 -20.95 5.07
N LEU A 186 -21.89 -20.26 4.28
CA LEU A 186 -21.38 -20.94 3.05
C LEU A 186 -19.94 -20.76 2.55
N GLY A 187 -18.99 -20.11 3.22
CA GLY A 187 -17.59 -20.09 2.72
C GLY A 187 -17.43 -19.31 1.41
N VAL A 188 -16.98 -18.07 1.53
CA VAL A 188 -17.24 -16.97 0.59
C VAL A 188 -16.36 -17.06 -0.68
N GLY A 189 -16.91 -17.57 -1.79
CA GLY A 189 -16.23 -17.62 -3.11
C GLY A 189 -16.76 -16.68 -4.20
N ILE A 190 -18.02 -16.24 -4.13
CA ILE A 190 -18.73 -15.66 -5.29
C ILE A 190 -18.86 -14.12 -5.24
N LEU A 191 -18.67 -13.48 -4.09
CA LEU A 191 -18.87 -12.03 -3.91
C LEU A 191 -17.72 -11.15 -4.42
N ILE A 192 -16.58 -11.76 -4.73
CA ILE A 192 -15.33 -11.08 -5.01
C ILE A 192 -15.30 -10.39 -6.39
N PRO A 193 -15.69 -11.05 -7.51
CA PRO A 193 -15.50 -10.46 -8.84
C PRO A 193 -16.42 -9.26 -9.11
N LEU A 194 -17.55 -9.16 -8.40
CA LEU A 194 -18.50 -8.05 -8.54
C LEU A 194 -18.07 -6.77 -7.80
N LEU A 195 -17.19 -6.89 -6.80
CA LEU A 195 -16.57 -5.76 -6.08
C LEU A 195 -15.20 -5.37 -6.66
N ASP A 196 -14.57 -6.28 -7.40
CA ASP A 196 -13.28 -6.11 -8.11
C ASP A 196 -13.40 -5.26 -9.40
N GLY A 197 -14.48 -4.49 -9.52
CA GLY A 197 -14.65 -3.50 -10.57
C GLY A 197 -13.40 -2.64 -10.65
N HIS A 198 -12.73 -2.73 -11.80
CA HIS A 198 -11.36 -2.33 -12.18
C HIS A 198 -10.86 -0.93 -11.77
N ARG A 199 -11.67 -0.14 -11.05
CA ARG A 199 -11.40 1.23 -10.67
C ARG A 199 -10.37 1.34 -9.55
N ARG A 200 -10.37 0.43 -8.57
CA ARG A 200 -9.46 0.49 -7.41
C ARG A 200 -8.73 -0.82 -7.24
N ARG A 201 -7.41 -0.76 -7.17
CA ARG A 201 -6.56 -1.95 -7.00
C ARG A 201 -5.49 -1.70 -5.97
N THR A 202 -5.21 -2.70 -5.15
CA THR A 202 -4.01 -2.70 -4.31
C THR A 202 -2.99 -3.61 -4.92
N TYR A 203 -1.78 -3.11 -5.09
CA TYR A 203 -0.62 -3.86 -5.54
C TYR A 203 0.31 -4.12 -4.35
N HIS A 204 0.96 -5.27 -4.35
CA HIS A 204 2.21 -5.45 -3.64
C HIS A 204 3.35 -4.80 -4.43
N VAL A 205 4.21 -4.06 -3.74
CA VAL A 205 5.43 -3.50 -4.32
C VAL A 205 6.61 -4.41 -3.98
N ASP A 206 7.17 -5.06 -4.99
CA ASP A 206 8.40 -5.85 -4.86
C ASP A 206 9.59 -4.89 -4.88
N LEU A 207 10.06 -4.49 -3.68
CA LEU A 207 11.16 -3.53 -3.51
C LEU A 207 12.47 -4.01 -4.16
N PRO A 208 12.88 -5.29 -4.06
CA PRO A 208 14.02 -5.79 -4.81
C PRO A 208 13.85 -5.67 -6.33
N ALA A 209 12.65 -5.95 -6.86
CA ALA A 209 12.37 -5.76 -8.28
C ALA A 209 12.39 -4.28 -8.66
N PHE A 210 11.91 -3.38 -7.80
CA PHE A 210 11.99 -1.93 -8.01
C PHE A 210 13.45 -1.47 -8.11
N ALA A 211 14.31 -1.88 -7.17
CA ALA A 211 15.73 -1.54 -7.19
C ALA A 211 16.42 -2.03 -8.48
N ARG A 212 16.23 -3.30 -8.86
CA ARG A 212 16.78 -3.86 -10.11
C ARG A 212 16.24 -3.15 -11.35
N PHE A 213 14.94 -2.85 -11.38
CA PHE A 213 14.32 -2.10 -12.47
C PHE A 213 14.94 -0.70 -12.56
N TRP A 214 15.15 -0.02 -11.44
CA TRP A 214 15.75 1.30 -11.42
C TRP A 214 17.17 1.29 -11.98
N GLU A 215 18.02 0.37 -11.52
CA GLU A 215 19.40 0.22 -11.97
C GLU A 215 19.51 -0.08 -13.47
N SER A 216 18.60 -0.90 -14.01
CA SER A 216 18.69 -1.38 -15.39
C SER A 216 17.94 -0.53 -16.42
N THR A 217 16.87 0.15 -16.03
CA THR A 217 15.95 0.81 -16.98
C THR A 217 15.37 2.11 -16.42
N GLY A 218 14.92 2.10 -15.17
CA GLY A 218 14.26 3.26 -14.55
C GLY A 218 15.13 4.51 -14.51
N ARG A 219 16.44 4.37 -14.25
CA ARG A 219 17.39 5.49 -14.23
C ARG A 219 17.49 6.19 -15.59
N GLU A 220 17.53 5.43 -16.69
CA GLU A 220 17.57 6.02 -18.04
C GLU A 220 16.24 6.71 -18.36
N MET A 221 15.11 6.04 -18.06
CA MET A 221 13.78 6.55 -18.36
C MET A 221 13.42 7.81 -17.57
N TRP A 222 13.74 7.82 -16.27
CA TRP A 222 13.17 8.75 -15.30
C TRP A 222 14.20 9.38 -14.37
N GLY A 223 15.49 9.02 -14.45
CA GLY A 223 16.51 9.55 -13.56
C GLY A 223 16.64 11.07 -13.60
N HIS A 224 16.33 11.69 -14.75
CA HIS A 224 16.30 13.15 -14.90
C HIS A 224 15.19 13.85 -14.09
N LEU A 225 14.21 13.10 -13.58
CA LEU A 225 13.15 13.62 -12.70
C LEU A 225 13.61 13.72 -11.23
N PHE A 226 14.77 13.13 -10.90
CA PHE A 226 15.29 13.08 -9.54
C PHE A 226 16.55 13.94 -9.42
N GLU A 227 16.59 14.80 -8.40
CA GLU A 227 17.80 15.55 -8.06
C GLU A 227 18.90 14.61 -7.53
N ILE A 228 18.51 13.57 -6.80
CA ILE A 228 19.40 12.56 -6.22
C ILE A 228 18.95 11.20 -6.73
N ASP A 229 19.89 10.43 -7.28
CA ASP A 229 19.61 9.07 -7.72
C ASP A 229 19.08 8.23 -6.55
N PRO A 230 17.83 7.71 -6.63
CA PRO A 230 17.26 6.82 -5.63
C PRO A 230 18.22 5.68 -5.23
N THR A 231 18.97 5.12 -6.18
CA THR A 231 19.84 3.98 -5.89
C THR A 231 21.14 4.31 -5.15
N HIS A 232 21.58 5.58 -5.09
CA HIS A 232 22.83 5.95 -4.40
C HIS A 232 22.83 5.66 -2.91
N THR A 233 21.66 5.44 -2.30
CA THR A 233 21.54 5.06 -0.88
C THR A 233 21.38 3.55 -0.66
N LEU A 234 21.18 2.76 -1.73
CA LEU A 234 20.85 1.33 -1.64
C LEU A 234 22.05 0.41 -1.45
N THR A 235 23.25 0.87 -1.81
CA THR A 235 24.48 0.09 -1.72
C THR A 235 24.94 -0.23 -0.30
N LEU A 236 24.19 0.19 0.74
CA LEU A 236 24.63 0.14 2.13
C LEU A 236 23.92 -0.84 3.08
N GLY A 237 22.95 -1.68 2.69
CA GLY A 237 22.43 -2.61 3.73
C GLY A 237 21.37 -3.69 3.48
N LEU A 238 20.68 -3.79 2.34
CA LEU A 238 19.49 -4.64 2.24
C LEU A 238 19.66 -6.04 1.63
N GLY A 239 20.88 -6.45 1.29
CA GLY A 239 21.15 -7.66 0.50
C GLY A 239 20.68 -9.01 1.08
N SER A 240 20.26 -9.11 2.35
CA SER A 240 20.02 -10.40 3.00
C SER A 240 18.66 -10.63 3.67
N GLN A 241 17.79 -9.61 3.84
CA GLN A 241 16.60 -9.75 4.71
C GLN A 241 15.24 -9.71 3.99
N ILE A 242 15.17 -9.31 2.72
CA ILE A 242 13.87 -9.23 2.00
C ILE A 242 13.42 -10.59 1.42
N HIS A 243 14.25 -11.64 1.49
CA HIS A 243 14.02 -12.91 0.77
C HIS A 243 13.29 -14.04 1.52
N ALA A 244 12.83 -13.86 2.75
CA ALA A 244 12.05 -14.90 3.42
C ALA A 244 10.56 -14.54 3.41
N LEU A 245 9.81 -15.08 2.44
CA LEU A 245 8.38 -15.42 2.44
C LEU A 245 7.86 -15.44 0.98
N ALA A 246 8.34 -16.43 0.22
CA ALA A 246 7.57 -17.03 -0.88
C ALA A 246 6.88 -18.28 -0.32
#